data_AF-A0A7V9S1G0-F1
#
_entry.id   AF-A0A7V9S1G0-F1
#
_cell.length_a   1.000
_cell.length_b   1.000
_cell.length_c   1.000
_cell.angle_alpha   90.00
_cell.angle_beta   90.00
_cell.angle_gamma   90.00
#
_symmetry.space_group_name_H-M   'P 1'
#
loop_
_entity.id
_entity.type
_entity.pdbx_description
1 polymer ?
#
loop_
_entity_poly.entity_id
_entity_poly.type
_entity_poly.pdbx_seq_one_letter_code
_entity_poly.pdbx_strand_id
1 'polypeptide(L)'
;MSDNAFSYVNNRSLRELLEARAIHHLRTRPYTPKTNGKVERYQQTLAREWGYGMAYRSSEDRDGALPHWLAYYNERRHHSAIGDRPPMARVRNVLGQDS
;
A
#
# COMPACT_ATOMS: atom_id res chain seq x y z
N MET A 1 -7.56 6.85 -0.54
CA MET A 1 -7.89 7.15 -1.94
C MET A 1 -7.88 5.85 -2.72
N SER A 2 -8.83 5.61 -3.62
CA SER A 2 -8.85 4.43 -4.51
C SER A 2 -9.05 4.85 -5.96
N ASP A 3 -8.85 3.91 -6.89
CA ASP A 3 -9.33 4.07 -8.25
C ASP A 3 -10.86 3.90 -8.35
N ASN A 4 -11.37 3.88 -9.58
CA ASN A 4 -12.78 3.72 -9.90
C ASN A 4 -13.18 2.27 -10.21
N ALA A 5 -12.39 1.28 -9.78
CA ALA A 5 -12.78 -0.12 -9.95
C ALA A 5 -14.15 -0.40 -9.29
N PHE A 6 -14.92 -1.30 -9.89
CA PHE A 6 -16.29 -1.60 -9.47
C PHE A 6 -16.39 -1.94 -7.98
N SER A 7 -15.40 -2.68 -7.45
CA SER A 7 -15.30 -3.08 -6.05
C SER A 7 -15.13 -1.92 -5.07
N TYR A 8 -14.61 -0.77 -5.50
CA TYR A 8 -14.49 0.43 -4.67
C TYR A 8 -15.68 1.38 -4.83
N VAL A 9 -16.34 1.39 -6.00
CA VAL A 9 -17.43 2.34 -6.30
C VAL A 9 -18.80 1.78 -5.92
N ASN A 10 -19.04 0.48 -6.15
CA ASN A 10 -20.35 -0.15 -5.98
C ASN A 10 -20.38 -1.12 -4.80
N ASN A 11 -19.59 -0.86 -3.76
CA ASN A 11 -19.54 -1.68 -2.56
C ASN A 11 -20.20 -0.97 -1.38
N ARG A 12 -21.38 -1.49 -0.99
CA ARG A 12 -22.18 -0.93 0.10
C ARG A 12 -21.51 -1.08 1.47
N SER A 13 -20.94 -2.25 1.77
CA SER A 13 -20.31 -2.50 3.08
C SER A 13 -19.06 -1.65 3.27
N LEU A 14 -18.29 -1.43 2.19
CA LEU A 14 -17.17 -0.49 2.22
C LEU A 14 -17.64 0.94 2.52
N ARG A 15 -18.71 1.40 1.87
CA ARG A 15 -19.26 2.74 2.12
C ARG A 15 -19.72 2.92 3.56
N GLU A 16 -20.48 1.95 4.08
CA GLU A 16 -20.98 1.96 5.46
C GLU A 16 -19.82 1.93 6.48
N LEU A 17 -18.77 1.15 6.24
CA LEU A 17 -17.58 1.11 7.08
C LEU A 17 -16.85 2.47 7.11
N LEU A 18 -16.66 3.10 5.95
CA LEU A 18 -15.96 4.38 5.86
C LEU A 18 -16.77 5.50 6.54
N GLU A 19 -18.09 5.50 6.36
CA GLU A 19 -19.00 6.43 7.03
C GLU A 19 -18.97 6.26 8.57
N ALA A 20 -19.07 5.01 9.06
CA ALA A 20 -19.01 4.70 10.49
C ALA A 20 -17.67 5.11 11.13
N ARG A 21 -16.60 5.25 10.34
CA ARG A 21 -15.27 5.69 10.80
C ARG A 21 -14.98 7.16 10.49
N ALA A 22 -15.95 7.91 9.97
CA ALA A 22 -15.79 9.29 9.51
C ALA A 22 -14.63 9.47 8.51
N ILE A 23 -14.37 8.46 7.67
CA ILE A 23 -13.32 8.48 6.65
C ILE A 23 -13.92 8.93 5.32
N HIS A 24 -13.45 10.06 4.79
CA HIS A 24 -13.86 10.53 3.47
C HIS A 24 -13.21 9.70 2.34
N HIS A 25 -14.03 9.02 1.54
CA HIS A 25 -13.54 8.21 0.43
C HIS A 25 -13.16 9.05 -0.79
N LEU A 26 -11.86 9.35 -0.92
CA LEU A 26 -11.31 9.98 -2.12
C LEU A 26 -11.16 8.98 -3.26
N ARG A 27 -11.64 9.33 -4.46
CA ARG A 27 -11.45 8.54 -5.68
C ARG A 27 -10.60 9.29 -6.70
N THR A 28 -9.88 8.56 -7.55
CA THR A 28 -9.15 9.17 -8.66
C THR A 28 -10.12 9.85 -9.61
N ARG A 29 -9.77 11.04 -10.11
CA ARG A 29 -10.60 11.72 -11.12
C ARG A 29 -10.51 10.94 -12.43
N PRO A 30 -11.60 10.84 -13.22
CA PRO A 30 -11.53 10.27 -14.56
C PRO A 30 -10.37 10.87 -15.37
N TYR A 31 -9.67 10.02 -16.12
CA TYR A 31 -8.55 10.41 -16.98
C TYR A 31 -7.32 11.01 -16.26
N THR A 32 -7.11 10.71 -14.97
CA THR A 32 -5.93 11.16 -14.20
C THR A 32 -5.06 10.02 -13.64
N PRO A 33 -4.50 9.13 -14.50
CA PRO A 33 -3.79 7.91 -14.08
C PRO A 33 -2.56 8.19 -13.18
N LYS A 34 -1.96 9.38 -13.28
CA LYS A 34 -0.79 9.79 -12.49
C LYS A 34 -1.00 9.70 -10.97
N THR A 35 -2.25 9.78 -10.50
CA THR A 35 -2.57 9.72 -9.07
C THR A 35 -2.39 8.31 -8.48
N ASN A 36 -2.46 7.25 -9.29
CA ASN A 36 -2.32 5.88 -8.82
C ASN A 36 -0.87 5.35 -8.88
N GLY A 37 0.01 6.01 -9.63
CA GLY A 37 1.35 5.48 -9.95
C GLY A 37 2.24 5.14 -8.74
N LYS A 38 2.02 5.77 -7.58
CA LYS A 38 2.74 5.40 -6.33
C LYS A 38 2.28 4.04 -5.81
N VAL A 39 0.97 3.80 -5.79
CA VAL A 39 0.39 2.53 -5.34
C VAL A 39 0.73 1.43 -6.33
N GLU A 40 0.63 1.70 -7.64
CA GLU A 40 1.02 0.76 -8.69
C GLU A 40 2.49 0.36 -8.57
N ARG A 41 3.40 1.32 -8.39
CA ARG A 41 4.83 1.03 -8.20
C ARG A 41 5.09 0.23 -6.92
N TYR A 42 4.38 0.53 -5.83
CA TYR A 42 4.45 -0.27 -4.61
C TYR A 42 4.01 -1.71 -4.86
N GLN A 43 2.83 -1.92 -5.45
CA GLN A 43 2.26 -3.24 -5.74
C GLN A 43 3.15 -4.05 -6.70
N GLN A 44 3.70 -3.41 -7.74
CA GLN A 44 4.65 -4.04 -8.65
C GLN A 44 5.91 -4.50 -7.91
N THR A 45 6.42 -3.69 -6.99
CA THR A 45 7.59 -4.01 -6.18
C THR A 45 7.31 -5.17 -5.22
N LEU A 46 6.17 -5.12 -4.52
CA LEU A 46 5.68 -6.19 -3.65
C LEU A 46 5.55 -7.51 -4.42
N ALA A 47 4.91 -7.49 -5.59
CA ALA A 47 4.77 -8.68 -6.41
C ALA A 47 6.13 -9.23 -6.85
N ARG A 48 7.04 -8.38 -7.32
CA ARG A 48 8.37 -8.79 -7.80
C ARG A 48 9.26 -9.35 -6.69
N GLU A 49 9.28 -8.71 -5.52
CA GLU A 49 10.24 -9.01 -4.46
C GLU A 49 9.69 -10.03 -3.45
N TRP A 50 8.43 -9.91 -3.05
CA TRP A 50 7.78 -10.87 -2.16
C TRP A 50 7.06 -11.97 -2.94
N GLY A 51 6.17 -11.60 -3.86
CA GLY A 51 5.28 -12.57 -4.51
C GLY A 51 6.01 -13.58 -5.40
N TYR A 52 7.02 -13.10 -6.13
CA TYR A 52 7.75 -13.86 -7.16
C TYR A 52 9.27 -13.87 -6.96
N GLY A 53 9.78 -13.18 -5.94
CA GLY A 53 11.22 -13.03 -5.73
C GLY A 53 11.91 -14.28 -5.18
N MET A 54 11.12 -15.23 -4.65
CA MET A 54 11.58 -16.48 -4.05
C MET A 54 10.62 -17.61 -4.41
N ALA A 55 11.11 -18.85 -4.45
CA ALA A 55 10.26 -20.02 -4.54
C ALA A 55 9.77 -20.40 -3.12
N TYR A 56 8.46 -20.33 -2.89
CA TYR A 56 7.84 -20.77 -1.64
C TYR A 56 7.29 -22.19 -1.81
N ARG A 57 7.34 -23.00 -0.74
CA ARG A 57 6.83 -24.37 -0.76
C ARG A 57 5.30 -24.43 -0.73
N SER A 58 4.67 -23.39 -0.18
CA SER A 58 3.21 -23.25 -0.05
C SER A 58 2.79 -21.77 -0.06
N SER A 59 1.49 -21.51 -0.24
CA SER A 59 0.97 -20.13 -0.04
C SER A 59 1.10 -19.68 1.41
N GLU A 60 0.98 -20.60 2.38
CA GLU A 60 1.12 -20.29 3.80
C GLU A 60 2.54 -19.82 4.15
N ASP A 61 3.58 -20.49 3.60
CA ASP A 61 4.96 -20.04 3.75
C ASP A 61 5.15 -18.62 3.15
N ARG A 62 4.52 -18.35 1.99
CA ARG A 62 4.57 -17.03 1.35
C ARG A 62 3.88 -15.96 2.20
N ASP A 63 2.72 -16.28 2.74
CA ASP A 63 1.95 -15.36 3.58
C ASP A 63 2.70 -15.09 4.89
N GLY A 64 3.36 -16.09 5.47
CA GLY A 64 4.25 -15.95 6.63
C GLY A 64 5.49 -15.08 6.36
N ALA A 65 5.95 -15.00 5.11
CA ALA A 65 7.06 -14.12 4.72
C ALA A 65 6.64 -12.65 4.53
N LEU A 66 5.34 -12.38 4.31
CA LEU A 66 4.85 -11.04 4.01
C LEU A 66 5.16 -10.02 5.13
N PRO A 67 4.94 -10.29 6.42
CA PRO A 67 5.29 -9.35 7.49
C PRO A 67 6.78 -8.98 7.50
N HIS A 68 7.65 -9.96 7.26
CA HIS A 68 9.10 -9.71 7.19
C HIS A 68 9.46 -8.80 6.03
N TRP A 69 8.87 -9.07 4.85
CA TRP A 69 9.08 -8.22 3.68
C TRP A 69 8.54 -6.79 3.90
N LEU A 70 7.40 -6.62 4.55
CA LEU A 70 6.83 -5.30 4.87
C LEU A 70 7.75 -4.50 5.80
N ALA A 71 8.28 -5.14 6.86
CA ALA A 71 9.23 -4.51 7.76
C ALA A 71 10.52 -4.10 7.01
N TYR A 72 11.04 -4.98 6.16
CA TYR A 72 12.16 -4.63 5.28
C TYR A 72 11.84 -3.45 4.36
N TYR A 73 10.72 -3.49 3.65
CA TYR A 73 10.32 -2.44 2.70
C TYR A 73 10.17 -1.08 3.37
N ASN A 74 9.50 -1.03 4.52
CA ASN A 74 9.19 0.24 5.19
C ASN A 74 10.41 0.82 5.93
N GLU A 75 11.23 -0.03 6.55
CA GLU A 75 12.23 0.41 7.52
C GLU A 75 13.67 0.37 7.01
N ARG A 76 13.96 -0.46 6.01
CA ARG A 76 15.35 -0.76 5.60
C ARG A 76 15.61 -0.59 4.09
N ARG A 77 14.62 -0.82 3.23
CA ARG A 77 14.81 -0.75 1.78
C ARG A 77 15.21 0.66 1.35
N HIS A 78 16.31 0.80 0.62
CA HIS A 78 16.74 2.10 0.10
C HIS A 78 15.93 2.51 -1.12
N HIS A 79 15.52 3.77 -1.16
CA HIS A 79 14.72 4.33 -2.25
C HIS A 79 15.41 5.57 -2.84
N SER A 80 15.93 5.45 -4.07
CA SER A 80 16.65 6.53 -4.75
C SER A 80 15.84 7.84 -4.88
N ALA A 81 14.53 7.72 -5.10
CA ALA A 81 13.62 8.88 -5.17
C ALA A 81 13.53 9.70 -3.87
N ILE A 82 14.07 9.18 -2.75
CA ILE A 82 14.07 9.82 -1.44
C ILE A 82 15.47 9.89 -0.81
N GLY A 83 16.51 9.92 -1.65
CA GLY A 83 17.90 10.04 -1.21
C GLY A 83 18.41 8.80 -0.49
N ASP A 84 18.03 7.62 -0.99
CA ASP A 84 18.41 6.29 -0.49
C ASP A 84 18.00 5.99 0.95
N ARG A 85 17.05 6.76 1.48
CA ARG A 85 16.43 6.51 2.78
C ARG A 85 15.29 5.50 2.66
N PRO A 86 14.89 4.83 3.74
CA PRO A 86 13.70 4.00 3.76
C PRO A 86 12.41 4.82 3.71
N PRO A 87 11.29 4.25 3.19
CA PRO A 87 9.99 4.92 3.14
C PRO A 87 9.55 5.54 4.46
N MET A 88 9.78 4.85 5.59
CA MET A 88 9.44 5.34 6.93
C MET A 88 10.09 6.68 7.26
N ALA A 89 11.30 6.97 6.73
CA ALA A 89 11.97 8.24 6.94
C ALA A 89 11.23 9.45 6.33
N ARG A 90 10.25 9.23 5.44
CA ARG A 90 9.39 10.28 4.88
C ARG A 90 8.01 10.34 5.48
N VAL A 91 7.62 9.35 6.28
CA VAL A 91 6.35 9.40 7.01
C VAL A 91 6.52 10.47 8.08
N ARG A 92 5.98 11.67 7.80
CA ARG A 92 5.76 12.65 8.85
C ARG A 92 4.74 12.03 9.79
N ASN A 93 4.97 12.08 11.09
CA ASN A 93 4.01 11.63 12.08
C ASN A 93 2.84 12.64 12.09
N VAL A 94 1.96 12.58 11.08
CA VAL A 94 0.91 13.58 10.84
C VAL A 94 -0.26 13.42 11.83
N LEU A 95 -0.22 12.42 12.72
CA LEU A 95 -1.34 12.11 13.59
C LEU A 95 -1.04 12.09 15.09
N GLY A 96 0.19 12.38 15.55
CA GLY A 96 0.47 12.36 16.99
C GLY A 96 -0.03 11.08 17.66
N GLN A 97 0.18 9.93 17.01
CA GLN A 97 -0.25 8.61 17.49
C GLN A 97 0.86 7.92 18.30
N ASP A 98 1.86 8.69 18.74
CA ASP A 98 2.84 8.25 19.73
C ASP A 98 2.28 8.62 21.12
N SER A 99 1.36 7.80 21.64
CA SER A 99 1.00 7.73 23.05
C SER A 99 0.54 6.31 23.37
#